data_AF-A0A955RGX3-F1
#
_entry.id   AF-A0A955RGX3-F1
#
_cell.length_a   1.000
_cell.length_b   1.000
_cell.length_c   1.000
_cell.angle_alpha   90.00
_cell.angle_beta   90.00
_cell.angle_gamma   90.00
#
_symmetry.space_group_name_H-M   'P 1'
#
loop_
_entity.id
_entity.type
_entity.pdbx_description
1 polymer ?
#
loop_
_entity_poly.entity_id
_entity_poly.type
_entity_poly.pdbx_seq_one_letter_code
_entity_poly.pdbx_strand_id
1 'polypeptide(L)'
;MSRSVCVRCGGERERHDQVCPSCGHRPDGDGLFVAWLLSTENLSEAELDGVRDRIRSGEVIRPTERMLARARRALGADFASDAGLDTRQRMLVLATSLLLTPLPGLIVGVWWWNDHPRAARQALALSLPASLGFFLLVLYLRSLG
;
A
#
# COMPACT_ATOMS: atom_id res chain seq x y z
N MET A 1 20.25 8.18 -4.26
CA MET A 1 20.50 7.00 -3.40
C MET A 1 19.65 7.18 -2.16
N SER A 2 19.04 6.12 -1.61
CA SER A 2 18.33 6.23 -0.33
C SER A 2 19.34 6.47 0.80
N ARG A 3 18.91 7.16 1.86
CA ARG A 3 19.65 7.26 3.12
C ARG A 3 18.67 7.07 4.27
N SER A 4 19.10 6.43 5.35
CA SER A 4 18.28 6.29 6.55
C SER A 4 19.10 6.38 7.83
N VAL A 5 18.42 6.62 8.94
CA VAL A 5 19.02 6.75 10.27
C VAL A 5 18.57 5.59 11.14
N CYS A 6 19.50 5.01 11.89
CA CYS A 6 19.19 3.93 12.84
C CYS A 6 18.46 4.50 14.06
N VAL A 7 17.28 3.97 14.35
CA VAL A 7 16.46 4.38 15.51
C VAL A 7 17.17 4.19 16.85
N ARG A 8 18.13 3.25 16.93
CA ARG A 8 18.81 2.91 18.20
C ARG A 8 20.00 3.81 18.52
N CYS A 9 20.79 4.19 17.51
CA CYS A 9 22.06 4.90 17.74
C CYS A 9 22.25 6.18 16.90
N GLY A 10 21.32 6.50 15.99
CA GLY A 10 21.48 7.63 15.08
C GLY A 10 22.61 7.43 14.04
N GLY A 11 23.06 6.18 13.84
CA GLY A 11 24.02 5.83 12.78
C GLY A 11 23.35 5.84 11.41
N GLU A 12 24.10 6.26 10.39
CA GLU A 12 23.59 6.30 9.02
C GLU A 12 23.61 4.92 8.36
N ARG A 13 22.69 4.73 7.42
CA ARG A 13 22.54 3.53 6.60
C ARG A 13 22.22 3.94 5.17
N GLU A 14 22.71 3.16 4.21
CA GLU A 14 22.41 3.37 2.80
C GLU A 14 20.96 2.96 2.47
N ARG A 15 20.39 2.02 3.23
CA ARG A 15 18.99 1.59 3.07
C ARG A 15 18.31 1.40 4.41
N HIS A 16 16.99 1.59 4.44
CA HIS A 16 16.21 1.49 5.66
C HIS A 16 16.06 0.06 6.17
N ASP A 17 16.17 -0.95 5.30
CA ASP A 17 16.11 -2.38 5.60
C ASP A 17 17.47 -3.00 6.00
N GLN A 18 18.55 -2.23 5.87
CA GLN A 18 19.91 -2.66 6.18
C GLN A 18 20.16 -2.74 7.69
N VAL A 19 21.00 -3.71 8.09
CA VAL A 19 21.62 -3.76 9.43
C VAL A 19 22.47 -2.52 9.62
N CYS A 20 22.33 -1.83 10.76
CA CYS A 20 23.10 -0.64 11.05
C CYS A 20 24.61 -0.96 11.17
N PRO A 21 25.49 -0.31 10.39
CA PRO A 21 26.93 -0.56 10.47
C PRO A 21 27.54 -0.03 11.78
N SER A 22 26.90 0.93 12.46
CA SER A 22 27.43 1.52 13.69
C SER A 22 27.11 0.73 14.95
N CYS A 23 25.95 0.06 15.03
CA CYS A 23 25.52 -0.64 16.25
C CYS A 23 25.01 -2.07 16.04
N GLY A 24 24.96 -2.57 14.80
CA GLY A 24 24.49 -3.92 14.48
C GLY A 24 22.98 -4.13 14.59
N HIS A 25 22.19 -3.10 14.90
CA HIS A 25 20.73 -3.24 14.99
C HIS A 25 20.13 -3.55 13.62
N ARG A 26 19.35 -4.64 13.54
CA ARG A 26 18.57 -5.05 12.37
C ARG A 26 17.11 -4.65 12.57
N PRO A 27 16.50 -3.90 11.64
CA PRO A 27 15.06 -3.65 11.68
C PRO A 27 14.30 -4.90 11.24
N ASP A 28 13.33 -5.32 12.05
CA ASP A 28 12.41 -6.43 11.78
C ASP A 28 10.99 -6.09 12.25
N GLY A 29 9.98 -6.80 11.73
CA GLY A 29 8.57 -6.55 12.06
C GLY A 29 8.19 -5.07 11.93
N ASP A 30 7.63 -4.50 13.01
CA ASP A 30 7.29 -3.07 13.07
C ASP A 30 8.52 -2.15 13.03
N GLY A 31 9.70 -2.64 13.43
CA GLY A 31 10.97 -1.90 13.36
C GLY A 31 11.36 -1.53 11.92
N LEU A 32 10.91 -2.30 10.92
CA LEU A 32 11.09 -1.97 9.51
C LEU A 32 10.26 -0.73 9.12
N PHE A 33 9.04 -0.59 9.63
CA PHE A 33 8.20 0.57 9.39
C PHE A 33 8.81 1.83 10.01
N VAL A 34 9.34 1.71 11.24
CA VAL A 34 10.06 2.80 11.89
C VAL A 34 11.31 3.17 11.10
N ALA A 35 12.07 2.18 10.64
CA ALA A 35 13.26 2.44 9.83
C ALA A 35 12.94 3.17 8.52
N TRP A 36 11.83 2.83 7.85
CA TRP A 36 11.36 3.54 6.67
C TRP A 36 10.94 4.99 6.98
N LEU A 37 10.23 5.20 8.10
CA LEU A 37 9.87 6.55 8.56
C LEU A 37 11.10 7.44 8.78
N LEU A 38 12.23 6.84 9.16
CA LEU A 38 13.52 7.48 9.38
C LEU A 38 14.44 7.39 8.16
N SER A 39 13.89 7.58 6.96
CA SER A 39 14.63 7.54 5.70
C SER A 39 14.28 8.70 4.77
N THR A 40 15.14 8.94 3.78
CA THR A 40 14.92 9.94 2.72
C THR A 40 13.73 9.61 1.80
N GLU A 41 13.14 8.43 1.93
CA GLU A 41 11.90 8.07 1.23
C GLU A 41 10.65 8.70 1.90
N ASN A 42 10.77 9.09 3.19
CA ASN A 42 9.69 9.70 3.95
C ASN A 42 10.01 11.12 4.44
N LEU A 43 11.27 11.42 4.72
CA LEU A 43 11.76 12.70 5.24
C LEU A 43 12.69 13.38 4.23
N SER A 44 12.75 14.70 4.24
CA SER A 44 13.83 15.44 3.57
C SER A 44 15.18 15.20 4.26
N GLU A 45 16.30 15.50 3.59
CA GLU A 45 17.64 15.34 4.18
C GLU A 45 17.82 16.18 5.44
N ALA A 46 17.32 17.43 5.44
CA ALA A 46 17.40 18.31 6.60
C ALA A 46 16.59 17.79 7.79
N GLU A 47 15.38 17.25 7.55
CA GLU A 47 14.59 16.60 8.60
C GLU A 47 15.29 15.34 9.13
N LEU A 48 15.92 14.57 8.24
CA LEU A 48 16.63 13.36 8.61
C LEU A 48 17.87 13.67 9.48
N ASP A 49 18.60 14.74 9.18
CA ASP A 49 19.69 15.25 10.02
C ASP A 49 19.17 15.69 11.40
N GLY A 50 18.05 16.42 11.45
CA GLY A 50 17.43 16.80 12.71
C GLY A 50 17.00 15.60 13.57
N VAL A 51 16.45 14.55 12.94
CA VAL A 51 16.10 13.31 13.66
C VAL A 51 17.34 12.54 14.10
N ARG A 52 18.41 12.53 13.29
CA ARG A 52 19.70 11.92 13.66
C ARG A 52 20.25 12.55 14.94
N ASP A 53 20.25 13.86 15.01
CA ASP A 53 20.81 14.59 16.15
C ASP A 53 19.98 14.38 17.42
N ARG A 54 18.64 14.32 17.29
CA ARG A 54 17.71 13.94 18.36
C ARG A 54 17.95 12.52 18.90
N ILE A 55 18.14 11.53 18.04
CA ILE A 55 18.43 10.17 18.49
C ILE A 55 19.78 10.11 19.20
N ARG A 56 20.80 10.83 18.69
CA ARG A 56 22.13 10.91 19.32
C ARG A 56 22.10 11.60 20.68
N SER A 57 21.19 12.55 20.90
CA SER A 57 20.97 13.15 22.22
C SER A 57 20.18 12.27 23.18
N GLY A 58 19.77 11.07 22.75
CA GLY A 58 19.08 10.08 23.57
C GLY A 58 17.56 10.13 23.47
N GLU A 59 17.00 10.87 22.50
CA GLU A 59 15.55 10.89 22.31
C GLU A 59 15.02 9.54 21.81
N VAL A 60 13.97 9.05 22.49
CA VAL A 60 13.26 7.85 22.08
C VAL A 60 12.16 8.21 21.09
N ILE A 61 12.37 7.86 19.82
CA ILE A 61 11.37 8.06 18.76
C ILE A 61 10.20 7.11 18.98
N ARG A 62 9.01 7.67 19.20
CA ARG A 62 7.73 6.93 19.33
C ARG A 62 6.77 7.37 18.22
N PRO A 63 6.73 6.65 17.08
CA PRO A 63 5.80 6.95 16.01
C PRO A 63 4.35 6.78 16.47
N THR A 64 3.46 7.62 15.96
CA THR A 64 2.01 7.45 16.16
C THR A 64 1.48 6.32 15.28
N GLU A 65 0.35 5.72 15.64
CA GLU A 65 -0.31 4.70 14.81
C GLU A 65 -0.59 5.18 13.38
N ARG A 66 -0.94 6.47 13.22
CA ARG A 66 -1.14 7.08 11.90
C ARG A 66 0.14 7.06 11.05
N MET A 67 1.31 7.26 11.67
CA MET A 67 2.59 7.18 10.98
C MET A 67 2.94 5.74 10.62
N LEU A 68 2.70 4.79 11.52
CA LEU A 68 2.91 3.36 11.25
C LEU A 68 2.00 2.86 10.12
N ALA A 69 0.72 3.23 10.11
CA ALA A 69 -0.21 2.91 9.02
C ALA A 69 0.23 3.51 7.68
N ARG A 70 0.82 4.72 7.68
CA ARG A 70 1.42 5.29 6.45
C ARG A 70 2.60 4.45 5.97
N ALA A 71 3.49 4.03 6.87
CA ALA A 71 4.64 3.20 6.52
C ALA A 71 4.23 1.80 6.03
N ARG A 72 3.20 1.18 6.62
CA ARG A 72 2.63 -0.10 6.17
C ARG A 72 2.11 -0.02 4.74
N ARG A 73 1.41 1.06 4.39
CA ARG A 73 0.95 1.32 3.01
C ARG A 73 2.11 1.52 2.04
N ALA A 74 3.10 2.33 2.43
CA ALA A 74 4.24 2.64 1.57
C ALA A 74 5.10 1.42 1.25
N LEU A 75 5.36 0.56 2.25
CA LEU A 75 6.11 -0.68 2.09
C LEU A 75 5.28 -1.84 1.54
N GLY A 76 3.99 -1.59 1.25
CA GLY A 76 3.07 -2.60 0.75
C GLY A 76 2.81 -3.76 1.71
N ALA A 77 3.04 -3.56 3.01
CA ALA A 77 2.73 -4.55 4.04
C ALA A 77 1.22 -4.69 4.23
N ASP A 78 0.46 -3.60 4.07
CA ASP A 78 -1.02 -3.66 4.12
C ASP A 78 -1.61 -4.57 3.05
N PHE A 79 -0.89 -4.73 1.94
CA PHE A 79 -1.31 -5.64 0.90
C PHE A 79 -1.13 -7.10 1.33
N ALA A 80 0.02 -7.47 1.90
CA ALA A 80 0.34 -8.87 2.25
C ALA A 80 -0.58 -9.46 3.33
N SER A 81 -1.12 -8.63 4.22
CA SER A 81 -2.09 -9.01 5.26
C SER A 81 -3.56 -8.86 4.86
N ASP A 82 -3.86 -8.26 3.71
CA ASP A 82 -5.24 -8.08 3.25
C ASP A 82 -5.79 -9.43 2.77
N ALA A 83 -6.78 -9.97 3.49
CA ALA A 83 -7.51 -11.16 3.07
C ALA A 83 -8.21 -10.82 1.74
N GLY A 84 -7.66 -11.31 0.62
CA GLY A 84 -8.30 -11.14 -0.69
C GLY A 84 -9.71 -11.72 -0.71
N LEU A 85 -10.50 -11.38 -1.74
CA LEU A 85 -11.86 -11.87 -1.84
C LEU A 85 -11.88 -13.40 -1.81
N ASP A 86 -12.71 -13.97 -0.94
CA ASP A 86 -12.97 -15.41 -0.93
C ASP A 86 -13.74 -15.84 -2.18
N THR A 87 -13.85 -17.15 -2.43
CA THR A 87 -14.52 -17.68 -3.64
C THR A 87 -15.99 -17.26 -3.72
N ARG A 88 -16.69 -17.16 -2.59
CA ARG A 88 -18.10 -16.74 -2.59
C ARG A 88 -18.24 -15.26 -2.93
N GLN A 89 -17.38 -14.42 -2.37
CA GLN A 89 -17.33 -12.98 -2.64
C GLN A 89 -16.97 -12.68 -4.09
N ARG A 90 -16.03 -13.43 -4.69
CA ARG A 90 -15.69 -13.31 -6.13
C ARG A 90 -16.89 -13.62 -7.02
N MET A 91 -17.61 -14.71 -6.73
CA MET A 91 -18.80 -15.09 -7.49
C MET A 91 -19.93 -14.07 -7.34
N LEU A 92 -20.08 -13.48 -6.15
CA LEU A 92 -21.08 -12.45 -5.90
C LEU A 92 -20.75 -11.18 -6.71
N VAL A 93 -19.49 -10.71 -6.67
CA VAL A 93 -19.04 -9.56 -7.48
C VAL A 93 -19.24 -9.81 -8.98
N LEU A 94 -18.93 -11.02 -9.46
CA LEU A 94 -19.13 -11.41 -10.85
C LEU A 94 -20.62 -11.38 -11.23
N ALA A 95 -21.49 -12.00 -10.43
CA ALA A 95 -22.94 -12.02 -10.65
C ALA A 95 -23.54 -10.61 -10.64
N THR A 96 -23.16 -9.77 -9.68
CA THR A 96 -23.60 -8.36 -9.62
C THR A 96 -23.10 -7.57 -10.82
N SER A 97 -21.87 -7.82 -11.30
CA SER A 97 -21.32 -7.14 -12.49
C SER A 97 -22.06 -7.52 -13.78
N LEU A 98 -22.54 -8.76 -13.89
CA LEU A 98 -23.34 -9.24 -15.02
C LEU A 98 -24.78 -8.72 -14.99
N LEU A 99 -25.36 -8.56 -13.80
CA LEU A 99 -26.76 -8.15 -13.62
C LEU A 99 -26.96 -6.62 -13.62
N LEU A 100 -25.94 -5.84 -13.21
CA LEU A 100 -26.07 -4.38 -12.96
C LEU A 100 -25.14 -3.50 -13.83
N THR A 101 -24.92 -3.81 -15.11
CA THR A 101 -24.13 -2.88 -15.96
C THR A 101 -24.68 -1.43 -15.95
N PRO A 102 -23.83 -0.39 -15.86
CA PRO A 102 -22.36 -0.40 -15.77
C PRO A 102 -21.85 0.07 -14.39
N LEU A 103 -21.43 -0.90 -13.59
CA LEU A 103 -20.71 -0.73 -12.31
C LEU A 103 -19.23 -0.28 -12.35
N PRO A 104 -18.49 -0.20 -13.48
CA PRO A 104 -17.08 0.20 -13.44
C PRO A 104 -16.84 1.57 -12.78
N GLY A 105 -17.75 2.53 -12.99
CA GLY A 105 -17.66 3.86 -12.37
C GLY A 105 -17.83 3.83 -10.85
N LEU A 106 -18.71 2.97 -10.32
CA LEU A 106 -18.91 2.78 -8.89
C LEU A 106 -17.71 2.07 -8.23
N ILE A 107 -17.13 1.09 -8.91
CA ILE A 107 -15.93 0.37 -8.41
C ILE A 107 -14.73 1.31 -8.35
N VAL A 108 -14.50 2.16 -9.36
CA VAL A 108 -13.44 3.17 -9.34
C VAL A 108 -13.71 4.24 -8.25
N GLY A 109 -14.97 4.65 -8.07
CA GLY A 109 -15.36 5.58 -7.00
C GLY A 109 -15.14 5.02 -5.60
N VAL A 110 -15.52 3.76 -5.35
CA VAL A 110 -15.23 3.08 -4.07
C VAL A 110 -13.72 2.85 -3.91
N TRP A 111 -12.99 2.51 -4.97
CA TRP A 111 -11.54 2.37 -4.91
C TRP A 111 -10.82 3.65 -4.49
N TRP A 112 -11.32 4.81 -4.90
CA TRP A 112 -10.77 6.11 -4.51
C TRP A 112 -11.01 6.44 -3.03
N TRP A 113 -12.02 5.84 -2.40
CA TRP A 113 -12.46 6.16 -1.03
C TRP A 113 -12.25 5.05 0.01
N ASN A 114 -11.78 3.87 -0.37
CA ASN A 114 -11.78 2.70 0.51
C ASN A 114 -10.37 2.20 0.84
N ASP A 115 -10.18 1.73 2.07
CA ASP A 115 -8.88 1.32 2.63
C ASP A 115 -8.34 -0.03 2.08
N HIS A 116 -9.08 -0.70 1.18
CA HIS A 116 -8.76 -2.03 0.62
C HIS A 116 -8.51 -2.05 -0.90
N PRO A 117 -7.32 -1.57 -1.35
CA PRO A 117 -6.97 -1.46 -2.77
C PRO A 117 -6.84 -2.80 -3.53
N ARG A 118 -6.64 -3.93 -2.85
CA ARG A 118 -6.53 -5.27 -3.49
C ARG A 118 -7.88 -5.83 -3.92
N ALA A 119 -8.88 -5.80 -3.04
CA ALA A 119 -10.23 -6.24 -3.35
C ALA A 119 -10.82 -5.44 -4.52
N ALA A 120 -10.55 -4.13 -4.56
CA ALA A 120 -10.94 -3.27 -5.66
C ALA A 120 -10.28 -3.64 -7.00
N ARG A 121 -8.96 -3.92 -7.02
CA ARG A 121 -8.29 -4.38 -8.25
C ARG A 121 -8.84 -5.73 -8.73
N GLN A 122 -9.14 -6.65 -7.82
CA GLN A 122 -9.76 -7.94 -8.15
C GLN A 122 -11.17 -7.77 -8.71
N ALA A 123 -11.99 -6.92 -8.09
CA ALA A 123 -13.32 -6.60 -8.58
C ALA A 123 -13.26 -5.93 -9.96
N LEU A 124 -12.30 -5.02 -10.18
CA LEU A 124 -12.11 -4.35 -11.47
C LEU A 124 -11.66 -5.34 -12.56
N ALA A 125 -10.70 -6.22 -12.26
CA ALA A 125 -10.26 -7.28 -13.16
C ALA A 125 -11.36 -8.29 -13.53
N LEU A 126 -12.32 -8.55 -12.61
CA LEU A 126 -13.47 -9.43 -12.87
C LEU A 126 -14.59 -8.73 -13.65
N SER A 127 -14.86 -7.47 -13.34
CA SER A 127 -15.97 -6.70 -13.94
C SER A 127 -15.68 -6.16 -15.33
N LEU A 128 -14.41 -5.85 -15.66
CA LEU A 128 -14.01 -5.34 -16.98
C LEU A 128 -14.31 -6.30 -18.13
N PRO A 129 -13.88 -7.59 -18.09
CA PRO A 129 -14.15 -8.54 -19.15
C PRO A 129 -15.64 -8.81 -19.33
N ALA A 130 -16.39 -8.89 -18.22
CA ALA A 130 -17.84 -9.08 -18.25
C ALA A 130 -18.55 -7.89 -18.90
N SER A 131 -18.16 -6.66 -18.52
CA SER A 131 -18.71 -5.43 -19.12
C SER A 131 -18.37 -5.32 -20.60
N LEU A 132 -17.13 -5.68 -20.99
CA LEU A 132 -16.70 -5.68 -22.39
C LEU A 132 -17.48 -6.71 -23.22
N GLY A 133 -17.62 -7.93 -22.71
CA GLY A 133 -18.39 -9.00 -23.37
C GLY A 133 -19.86 -8.61 -23.57
N PHE A 134 -20.49 -8.04 -22.54
CA PHE A 134 -21.87 -7.54 -22.66
C PHE A 134 -21.99 -6.41 -23.70
N PHE A 135 -21.06 -5.45 -23.68
CA PHE A 135 -21.06 -4.35 -24.66
C PHE A 135 -20.90 -4.86 -26.09
N LEU A 136 -19.97 -5.81 -26.32
CA LEU A 136 -19.77 -6.44 -27.63
C LEU A 136 -21.00 -7.21 -28.09
N LEU A 137 -21.67 -7.93 -27.17
CA LEU A 137 -22.92 -8.64 -27.48
C LEU A 137 -24.04 -7.69 -27.91
N VAL A 138 -24.21 -6.56 -27.22
CA VAL A 138 -25.21 -5.54 -27.58
C VAL A 138 -24.91 -4.94 -28.96
N LEU A 139 -23.64 -4.62 -29.24
CA LEU A 139 -23.24 -4.13 -30.57
C LEU A 139 -23.50 -5.17 -31.66
N TYR A 140 -23.18 -6.45 -31.40
CA TYR A 140 -23.45 -7.54 -32.33
C TYR A 140 -24.94 -7.70 -32.63
N LEU A 141 -25.79 -7.77 -31.60
CA LEU A 141 -27.24 -7.86 -31.77
C LEU A 141 -27.82 -6.67 -32.54
N ARG A 142 -27.29 -5.46 -32.31
CA ARG A 142 -27.69 -4.26 -33.05
C ARG A 142 -27.24 -4.29 -34.52
N SER A 143 -26.17 -5.00 -34.87
CA SER A 143 -25.71 -5.13 -36.26
C SER A 143 -26.52 -6.13 -37.09
N LEU A 144 -27.33 -6.98 -36.43
CA LEU A 144 -28.17 -8.00 -37.05
C LEU A 144 -29.60 -7.54 -37.36
N GLY A 145 -30.03 -6.39 -36.84
CA GLY A 145 -31.36 -5.81 -37.04
C GLY A 145 -31.30 -4.48 -37.75
#